data_AF-A0A432R9P6-F1
#
_entry.id   AF-A0A432R9P6-F1
#
_cell.length_a   1.000
_cell.length_b   1.000
_cell.length_c   1.000
_cell.angle_alpha   90.00
_cell.angle_beta   90.00
_cell.angle_gamma   90.00
#
_symmetry.space_group_name_H-M   'P 1'
#
loop_
_entity.id
_entity.type
_entity.pdbx_description
1 polymer ?
#
loop_
_entity_poly.entity_id
_entity_poly.type
_entity_poly.pdbx_seq_one_letter_code
_entity_poly.pdbx_strand_id
1 'polypeptide(L)'
;MKGKSDEALRRANSIILPLMRAAKRYERLIENVRRRPARILNYYVTGDHRVYMLLIDLPASNPLLLVLYSSVQDTRPVAPSQLTRRYMRMRRIIEKWRGKLFVTADIVYLYLTKARLTRPAYRLAKEMRLYVALSVEKAREMLSKYLIKRYNRLKKTKERRSRPELLALLKNMLYHMSQEISVGKPLIRDGTLQYPTRLIYSNSHSNNS
;
A
#
# COMPACT_ATOMS: atom_id res chain seq x y z
N MET A 1 -26.10 2.66 10.48
CA MET A 1 -25.12 2.15 9.49
C MET A 1 -23.92 3.08 9.22
N LYS A 2 -23.98 4.39 9.50
CA LYS A 2 -22.85 5.34 9.30
C LYS A 2 -21.55 4.98 10.07
N GLY A 3 -21.64 4.46 11.29
CA GLY A 3 -20.43 4.16 12.11
C GLY A 3 -19.49 3.08 11.55
N LYS A 4 -20.02 1.97 11.03
CA LYS A 4 -19.19 0.88 10.44
C LYS A 4 -18.49 1.31 9.14
N SER A 5 -19.14 2.21 8.40
CA SER A 5 -18.59 2.85 7.22
C SER A 5 -17.31 3.62 7.57
N ASP A 6 -17.41 4.49 8.56
CA ASP A 6 -16.32 5.39 8.91
C ASP A 6 -15.14 4.63 9.50
N GLU A 7 -15.40 3.54 10.23
CA GLU A 7 -14.36 2.66 10.76
C GLU A 7 -13.56 1.96 9.64
N ALA A 8 -14.23 1.42 8.62
CA ALA A 8 -13.56 0.77 7.50
C ALA A 8 -12.72 1.75 6.67
N LEU A 9 -13.17 3.01 6.54
CA LEU A 9 -12.40 4.07 5.89
C LEU A 9 -11.19 4.50 6.73
N ARG A 10 -11.35 4.70 8.05
CA ARG A 10 -10.23 5.02 8.96
C ARG A 10 -9.15 3.95 8.92
N ARG A 11 -9.55 2.66 8.93
CA ARG A 11 -8.63 1.51 8.81
C ARG A 11 -7.91 1.45 7.47
N ALA A 12 -8.58 1.83 6.38
CA ALA A 12 -7.92 1.91 5.08
C ALA A 12 -6.94 3.08 4.99
N ASN A 13 -7.34 4.25 5.49
CA ASN A 13 -6.53 5.46 5.47
C ASN A 13 -5.26 5.33 6.32
N SER A 14 -5.29 4.59 7.43
CA SER A 14 -4.09 4.31 8.23
C SER A 14 -3.03 3.47 7.50
N ILE A 15 -3.40 2.82 6.39
CA ILE A 15 -2.50 2.05 5.51
C ILE A 15 -2.15 2.85 4.25
N ILE A 16 -3.15 3.43 3.59
CA ILE A 16 -3.01 4.11 2.29
C ILE A 16 -2.28 5.45 2.45
N LEU A 17 -2.64 6.26 3.44
CA LEU A 17 -2.08 7.61 3.57
C LEU A 17 -0.57 7.62 3.83
N PRO A 18 0.00 6.76 4.72
CA PRO A 18 1.46 6.69 4.88
C PRO A 18 2.18 6.37 3.58
N LEU A 19 1.66 5.44 2.76
CA LEU A 19 2.26 5.09 1.47
C LEU A 19 2.19 6.24 0.48
N MET A 20 1.05 6.95 0.43
CA MET A 20 0.92 8.13 -0.41
C MET A 20 1.87 9.24 0.02
N ARG A 21 2.01 9.52 1.31
CA ARG A 21 2.95 10.53 1.82
C ARG A 21 4.39 10.16 1.44
N ALA A 22 4.76 8.90 1.66
CA ALA A 22 6.08 8.39 1.30
C ALA A 22 6.35 8.54 -0.20
N ALA A 23 5.40 8.17 -1.06
CA ALA A 23 5.54 8.30 -2.50
C ALA A 23 5.59 9.76 -2.98
N LYS A 24 4.77 10.65 -2.40
CA LYS A 24 4.76 12.08 -2.72
C LYS A 24 6.08 12.79 -2.41
N ARG A 25 6.87 12.33 -1.42
CA ARG A 25 8.20 12.89 -1.16
C ARG A 25 9.12 12.82 -2.39
N TYR A 26 8.86 11.88 -3.28
CA TYR A 26 9.62 11.68 -4.52
C TYR A 26 8.97 12.31 -5.74
N GLU A 27 7.88 13.07 -5.59
CA GLU A 27 7.15 13.68 -6.71
C GLU A 27 8.05 14.59 -7.53
N ARG A 28 8.74 15.55 -6.89
CA ARG A 28 9.71 16.45 -7.56
C ARG A 28 10.88 15.70 -8.21
N LEU A 29 11.32 14.59 -7.62
CA LEU A 29 12.41 13.77 -8.15
C LEU A 29 11.98 12.92 -9.35
N ILE A 30 10.67 12.63 -9.45
CA ILE A 30 10.06 11.82 -10.51
C ILE A 30 9.40 12.70 -11.59
N GLU A 31 9.13 13.98 -11.31
CA GLU A 31 8.56 14.96 -12.26
C GLU A 31 9.43 15.13 -13.52
N ASN A 32 10.75 14.95 -13.40
CA ASN A 32 11.68 14.89 -14.55
C ASN A 32 11.38 13.70 -15.50
N VAL A 33 10.48 12.78 -15.13
CA VAL A 33 10.06 11.58 -15.87
C VAL A 33 8.57 11.64 -16.28
N ARG A 34 7.90 12.81 -16.14
CA ARG A 34 6.50 13.07 -16.57
C ARG A 34 5.42 12.11 -16.00
N ARG A 35 5.62 11.51 -14.82
CA ARG A 35 4.59 10.67 -14.14
C ARG A 35 4.44 11.06 -12.66
N ARG A 36 3.22 11.01 -12.12
CA ARG A 36 2.98 11.30 -10.68
C ARG A 36 3.27 10.02 -9.89
N PRO A 37 4.11 10.04 -8.84
CA PRO A 37 4.63 8.84 -8.19
C PRO A 37 3.59 8.01 -7.44
N ALA A 38 2.46 8.61 -7.05
CA ALA A 38 1.33 7.87 -6.48
C ALA A 38 0.01 8.51 -6.88
N ARG A 39 -0.93 7.66 -7.29
CA ARG A 39 -2.28 8.02 -7.68
C ARG A 39 -3.25 7.07 -6.97
N ILE A 40 -4.17 7.62 -6.17
CA ILE A 40 -5.36 6.84 -5.77
C ILE A 40 -6.13 6.61 -7.07
N LEU A 41 -6.27 5.34 -7.48
CA LEU A 41 -6.96 5.04 -8.73
C LEU A 41 -8.47 5.05 -8.56
N ASN A 42 -8.95 4.44 -7.47
CA ASN A 42 -10.37 4.38 -7.18
C ASN A 42 -10.68 3.86 -5.78
N TYR A 43 -11.91 4.10 -5.34
CA TYR A 43 -12.51 3.50 -4.16
C TYR A 43 -13.88 2.90 -4.55
N TYR A 44 -14.10 1.64 -4.20
CA TYR A 44 -15.39 0.96 -4.39
C TYR A 44 -15.99 0.66 -3.03
N VAL A 45 -17.20 1.15 -2.79
CA VAL A 45 -17.97 0.87 -1.58
C VAL A 45 -19.23 0.11 -1.94
N THR A 46 -19.45 -1.02 -1.29
CA THR A 46 -20.75 -1.69 -1.23
C THR A 46 -21.16 -1.86 0.23
N GLY A 47 -22.40 -2.28 0.49
CA GLY A 47 -22.91 -2.44 1.86
C GLY A 47 -22.14 -3.48 2.70
N ASP A 48 -21.53 -4.48 2.05
CA ASP A 48 -20.89 -5.64 2.67
C ASP A 48 -19.35 -5.65 2.59
N HIS A 49 -18.74 -4.72 1.83
CA HIS A 49 -17.29 -4.59 1.73
C HIS A 49 -16.83 -3.27 1.12
N ARG A 50 -15.53 -2.99 1.24
CA ARG A 50 -14.87 -1.87 0.58
C ARG A 50 -13.60 -2.33 -0.10
N VAL A 51 -13.37 -1.85 -1.31
CA VAL A 51 -12.13 -2.09 -2.05
C VAL A 51 -11.47 -0.74 -2.34
N TYR A 52 -10.25 -0.58 -1.85
CA TYR A 52 -9.44 0.61 -2.09
C TYR A 52 -8.26 0.22 -2.98
N MET A 53 -8.00 1.03 -4.01
CA MET A 53 -6.93 0.80 -4.96
C MET A 53 -5.97 1.99 -4.98
N LEU A 54 -4.71 1.73 -4.65
CA LEU A 54 -3.63 2.72 -4.72
C LEU A 54 -2.60 2.24 -5.74
N LEU A 55 -2.38 3.03 -6.80
CA LEU A 55 -1.30 2.81 -7.76
C LEU A 55 -0.14 3.72 -7.42
N ILE A 56 1.04 3.14 -7.36
CA ILE A 56 2.28 3.83 -7.05
C ILE A 56 3.20 3.60 -8.25
N ASP A 57 3.48 4.68 -8.97
CA ASP A 57 4.44 4.66 -10.06
C ASP A 57 5.85 4.54 -9.47
N LEU A 58 6.52 3.44 -9.80
CA LEU A 58 7.86 3.12 -9.32
C LEU A 58 8.90 3.44 -10.40
N PRO A 59 9.95 4.20 -10.10
CA PRO A 59 11.00 4.48 -11.08
C PRO A 59 11.72 3.17 -11.45
N ALA A 60 12.01 2.99 -12.75
CA ALA A 60 12.71 1.80 -13.26
C ALA A 60 12.08 0.44 -12.88
N SER A 61 10.77 0.42 -12.59
CA SER A 61 10.04 -0.81 -12.26
C SER A 61 8.60 -0.75 -12.76
N ASN A 62 7.90 -1.90 -12.75
CA ASN A 62 6.45 -1.89 -12.92
C ASN A 62 5.82 -1.08 -11.77
N PRO A 63 4.74 -0.33 -12.02
CA PRO A 63 4.02 0.34 -10.95
C PRO A 63 3.46 -0.69 -9.97
N LEU A 64 3.36 -0.30 -8.71
CA LEU A 64 2.81 -1.12 -7.64
C LEU A 64 1.34 -0.78 -7.44
N LEU A 65 0.47 -1.76 -7.65
CA LEU A 65 -0.96 -1.66 -7.35
C LEU A 65 -1.25 -2.34 -6.01
N LEU A 66 -1.52 -1.55 -4.98
CA LEU A 66 -2.06 -2.05 -3.72
C LEU A 66 -3.59 -2.12 -3.81
N VAL A 67 -4.13 -3.30 -3.55
CA VAL A 67 -5.57 -3.54 -3.50
C VAL A 67 -5.94 -3.95 -2.08
N LEU A 68 -6.63 -3.08 -1.37
CA LEU A 68 -7.07 -3.30 0.00
C LEU A 68 -8.57 -3.61 0.03
N TYR A 69 -8.90 -4.84 0.38
CA TYR A 69 -10.26 -5.25 0.70
C TYR A 69 -10.49 -5.13 2.19
N SER A 70 -11.47 -4.33 2.60
CA SER A 70 -11.93 -4.23 3.99
C SER A 70 -13.29 -4.91 4.12
N SER A 71 -13.30 -6.02 4.86
CA SER A 71 -14.53 -6.74 5.22
C SER A 71 -15.23 -6.05 6.40
N VAL A 72 -16.56 -5.93 6.33
CA VAL A 72 -17.41 -5.58 7.49
C VAL A 72 -17.93 -6.79 8.25
N GLN A 73 -17.55 -8.01 7.84
CA GLN A 73 -17.85 -9.24 8.58
C GLN A 73 -16.92 -9.37 9.78
N ASP A 74 -17.51 -9.36 10.98
CA ASP A 74 -16.74 -9.31 12.23
C ASP A 74 -16.71 -10.64 13.00
N THR A 75 -17.76 -11.47 12.93
CA THR A 75 -17.97 -12.58 13.88
C THR A 75 -17.73 -13.98 13.31
N ARG A 76 -18.32 -14.31 12.16
CA ARG A 76 -18.25 -15.68 11.61
C ARG A 76 -16.98 -15.92 10.81
N PRO A 77 -16.33 -17.09 10.91
CA PRO A 77 -15.18 -17.41 10.07
C PRO A 77 -15.51 -17.36 8.57
N VAL A 78 -14.53 -16.95 7.76
CA VAL A 78 -14.68 -16.87 6.30
C VAL A 78 -14.39 -18.24 5.69
N ALA A 79 -15.37 -18.78 4.97
CA ALA A 79 -15.24 -20.05 4.24
C ALA A 79 -14.47 -19.88 2.92
N PRO A 80 -13.89 -20.97 2.36
CA PRO A 80 -13.14 -20.91 1.09
C PRO A 80 -13.96 -20.35 -0.07
N SER A 81 -15.22 -20.78 -0.21
CA SER A 81 -16.14 -20.31 -1.25
C SER A 81 -16.40 -18.80 -1.17
N GLN A 82 -16.55 -18.28 0.05
CA GLN A 82 -16.71 -16.84 0.30
C GLN A 82 -15.44 -16.08 -0.08
N LEU A 83 -14.27 -16.60 0.30
CA LEU A 83 -12.99 -16.00 -0.02
C LEU A 83 -12.76 -15.96 -1.54
N THR A 84 -12.99 -17.07 -2.25
CA THR A 84 -12.90 -17.13 -3.73
C THR A 84 -13.81 -16.12 -4.38
N ARG A 85 -15.08 -16.04 -3.96
CA ARG A 85 -16.05 -15.08 -4.51
C ARG A 85 -15.58 -13.64 -4.33
N ARG A 86 -15.09 -13.29 -3.13
CA ARG A 86 -14.54 -11.96 -2.82
C ARG A 86 -13.29 -11.65 -3.64
N TYR A 87 -12.38 -12.61 -3.77
CA TYR A 87 -11.16 -12.50 -4.57
C TYR A 87 -11.45 -12.29 -6.05
N MET A 88 -12.34 -13.10 -6.65
CA MET A 88 -12.74 -12.97 -8.05
C MET A 88 -13.42 -11.62 -8.32
N ARG A 89 -14.22 -11.12 -7.37
CA ARG A 89 -14.82 -9.79 -7.46
C ARG A 89 -13.75 -8.69 -7.50
N MET A 90 -12.76 -8.75 -6.61
CA MET A 90 -11.62 -7.81 -6.65
C MET A 90 -10.88 -7.88 -7.98
N ARG A 91 -10.58 -9.08 -8.48
CA ARG A 91 -9.91 -9.25 -9.78
C ARG A 91 -10.68 -8.60 -10.91
N ARG A 92 -12.01 -8.83 -10.98
CA ARG A 92 -12.86 -8.18 -12.00
C ARG A 92 -12.82 -6.65 -11.92
N ILE A 93 -12.77 -6.08 -10.72
CA ILE A 93 -12.64 -4.63 -10.55
C ILE A 93 -11.30 -4.15 -11.12
N ILE A 94 -10.21 -4.85 -10.83
CA ILE A 94 -8.86 -4.51 -11.30
C ILE A 94 -8.76 -4.61 -12.83
N GLU A 95 -9.29 -5.67 -13.43
CA GLU A 95 -9.24 -5.85 -14.89
C GLU A 95 -9.94 -4.71 -15.64
N LYS A 96 -10.98 -4.07 -15.07
CA LYS A 96 -11.63 -2.89 -15.68
C LYS A 96 -10.70 -1.68 -15.81
N TRP A 97 -9.67 -1.60 -14.97
CA TRP A 97 -8.68 -0.51 -14.95
C TRP A 97 -7.41 -0.84 -15.72
N ARG A 98 -7.18 -2.12 -15.99
CA ARG A 98 -6.09 -2.58 -16.84
C ARG A 98 -6.29 -2.03 -18.26
N GLY A 99 -5.21 -1.57 -18.88
CA GLY A 99 -5.24 -0.88 -20.18
C GLY A 99 -5.66 0.59 -20.11
N LYS A 100 -6.45 0.99 -19.11
CA LYS A 100 -6.85 2.40 -18.91
C LYS A 100 -5.85 3.19 -18.07
N LEU A 101 -5.40 2.61 -16.95
CA LEU A 101 -4.53 3.27 -15.98
C LEU A 101 -3.14 2.64 -15.89
N PHE A 102 -3.05 1.33 -16.13
CA PHE A 102 -1.78 0.60 -16.18
C PHE A 102 -1.90 -0.55 -17.18
N VAL A 103 -0.82 -0.83 -17.92
CA VAL A 103 -0.73 -2.01 -18.81
C VAL A 103 -0.24 -3.22 -18.02
N THR A 104 0.84 -3.02 -17.26
CA THR A 104 1.43 -3.97 -16.32
C THR A 104 1.56 -3.32 -14.95
N ALA A 105 1.35 -4.10 -13.88
CA ALA A 105 1.56 -3.65 -12.51
C ALA A 105 1.90 -4.85 -11.62
N ASP A 106 2.76 -4.62 -10.62
CA ASP A 106 2.93 -5.56 -9.52
C ASP A 106 1.75 -5.39 -8.56
N ILE A 107 0.94 -6.43 -8.37
CA ILE A 107 -0.29 -6.32 -7.58
C ILE A 107 -0.07 -6.95 -6.19
N VAL A 108 -0.37 -6.17 -5.15
CA VAL A 108 -0.42 -6.64 -3.76
C VAL A 108 -1.86 -6.66 -3.31
N TYR A 109 -2.40 -7.87 -3.12
CA TYR A 109 -3.73 -8.06 -2.58
C TYR A 109 -3.67 -8.16 -1.06
N LEU A 110 -4.34 -7.24 -0.38
CA LEU A 110 -4.44 -7.20 1.07
C LEU A 110 -5.91 -7.34 1.48
N TYR A 111 -6.21 -8.38 2.25
CA TYR A 111 -7.53 -8.70 2.76
C TYR A 111 -7.57 -8.43 4.27
N LEU A 112 -8.15 -7.29 4.63
CA LEU A 112 -8.33 -6.83 6.01
C LEU A 112 -9.71 -7.25 6.51
N THR A 113 -9.73 -8.09 7.54
CA THR A 113 -10.96 -8.66 8.11
C THR A 113 -10.83 -8.74 9.63
N LYS A 114 -11.92 -8.57 10.39
CA LYS A 114 -11.91 -8.92 11.82
C LYS A 114 -12.20 -10.41 12.02
N ALA A 115 -13.04 -10.98 11.16
CA ALA A 115 -13.33 -12.41 11.16
C ALA A 115 -12.11 -13.26 10.75
N ARG A 116 -11.89 -14.36 11.47
CA ARG A 116 -10.87 -15.37 11.14
C ARG A 116 -11.20 -16.10 9.84
N LEU A 117 -10.20 -16.69 9.19
CA LEU A 117 -10.40 -17.62 8.08
C LEU A 117 -10.48 -19.04 8.62
N THR A 118 -11.27 -19.90 7.99
CA THR A 118 -11.16 -21.34 8.23
C THR A 118 -9.80 -21.86 7.76
N ARG A 119 -9.33 -23.02 8.28
CA ARG A 119 -8.06 -23.62 7.85
C ARG A 119 -7.97 -23.82 6.32
N PRO A 120 -9.01 -24.32 5.63
CA PRO A 120 -8.99 -24.44 4.17
C PRO A 120 -8.96 -23.07 3.46
N ALA A 121 -9.66 -22.06 4.00
CA ALA A 121 -9.64 -20.71 3.42
C ALA A 121 -8.26 -20.07 3.56
N TYR A 122 -7.53 -20.34 4.65
CA TYR A 122 -6.17 -19.85 4.83
C TYR A 122 -5.18 -20.47 3.84
N ARG A 123 -5.30 -21.78 3.55
CA ARG A 123 -4.51 -22.45 2.50
C ARG A 123 -4.78 -21.82 1.13
N LEU A 124 -6.05 -21.65 0.80
CA LEU A 124 -6.48 -21.01 -0.45
C LEU A 124 -5.97 -19.56 -0.57
N ALA A 125 -5.99 -18.79 0.52
CA ALA A 125 -5.44 -17.43 0.52
C ALA A 125 -3.95 -17.40 0.13
N LYS A 126 -3.15 -18.37 0.61
CA LYS A 126 -1.73 -18.48 0.25
C LYS A 126 -1.55 -18.80 -1.23
N GLU A 127 -2.32 -19.74 -1.77
CA GLU A 127 -2.31 -20.11 -3.19
C GLU A 127 -2.65 -18.90 -4.08
N MET A 128 -3.63 -18.10 -3.66
CA MET A 128 -4.03 -16.85 -4.33
C MET A 128 -3.03 -15.70 -4.12
N ARG A 129 -1.96 -15.90 -3.33
CA ARG A 129 -1.00 -14.87 -2.90
C ARG A 129 -1.68 -13.65 -2.25
N LEU A 130 -2.75 -13.92 -1.49
CA LEU A 130 -3.54 -12.94 -0.77
C LEU A 130 -2.96 -12.73 0.63
N TYR A 131 -2.53 -11.50 0.94
CA TYR A 131 -2.13 -11.14 2.29
C TYR A 131 -3.36 -10.96 3.16
N VAL A 132 -3.57 -11.85 4.14
CA VAL A 132 -4.70 -11.78 5.05
C VAL A 132 -4.26 -11.17 6.38
N ALA A 133 -4.89 -10.07 6.76
CA ALA A 133 -4.61 -9.35 8.00
C ALA A 133 -5.86 -9.28 8.88
N LEU A 134 -5.69 -9.65 10.16
CA LEU A 134 -6.75 -9.57 11.16
C LEU A 134 -6.84 -8.19 11.84
N SER A 135 -5.82 -7.37 11.65
CA SER A 135 -5.73 -6.01 12.20
C SER A 135 -4.97 -5.09 11.25
N VAL A 136 -5.07 -3.78 11.50
CA VAL A 136 -4.35 -2.76 10.72
C VAL A 136 -2.85 -2.90 10.93
N GLU A 137 -2.41 -3.14 12.17
CA GLU A 137 -1.01 -3.33 12.54
C GLU A 137 -0.43 -4.51 11.78
N LYS A 138 -1.17 -5.63 11.70
CA LYS A 138 -0.73 -6.79 10.94
C LYS A 138 -0.65 -6.51 9.45
N ALA A 139 -1.62 -5.78 8.89
CA ALA A 139 -1.59 -5.37 7.50
C ALA A 139 -0.36 -4.52 7.18
N ARG A 140 -0.03 -3.57 8.06
CA ARG A 140 1.15 -2.70 7.94
C ARG A 140 2.45 -3.48 8.03
N GLU A 141 2.55 -4.40 8.98
CA GLU A 141 3.71 -5.29 9.13
C GLU A 141 3.93 -6.13 7.86
N MET A 142 2.86 -6.75 7.33
CA MET A 142 2.93 -7.55 6.11
C MET A 142 3.37 -6.72 4.90
N LEU A 143 2.82 -5.52 4.75
CA LEU A 143 3.16 -4.64 3.63
C LEU A 143 4.58 -4.07 3.77
N SER A 144 5.01 -3.71 4.97
CA SER A 144 6.40 -3.35 5.25
C SER A 144 7.37 -4.47 4.87
N LYS A 145 7.10 -5.70 5.34
CA LYS A 145 7.91 -6.89 5.00
C LYS A 145 7.95 -7.14 3.50
N TYR A 146 6.85 -6.96 2.78
CA TYR A 146 6.81 -7.05 1.32
C TYR A 146 7.74 -6.01 0.67
N LEU A 147 7.64 -4.74 1.07
CA LEU A 147 8.46 -3.64 0.54
C LEU A 147 9.95 -3.86 0.83
N ILE A 148 10.30 -4.26 2.06
CA ILE A 148 11.68 -4.60 2.47
C ILE A 148 12.21 -5.79 1.66
N LYS A 149 11.41 -6.84 1.46
CA LYS A 149 11.79 -7.98 0.64
C LYS A 149 12.09 -7.57 -0.80
N ARG A 150 11.26 -6.69 -1.37
CA ARG A 150 11.48 -6.12 -2.71
C ARG A 150 12.77 -5.29 -2.76
N TYR A 151 12.99 -4.42 -1.78
CA TYR A 151 14.21 -3.63 -1.63
C TYR A 151 15.47 -4.50 -1.53
N ASN A 152 15.45 -5.53 -0.68
CA ASN A 152 16.59 -6.43 -0.50
C ASN A 152 16.90 -7.25 -1.76
N ARG A 153 15.89 -7.62 -2.55
CA ARG A 153 16.11 -8.24 -3.86
C ARG A 153 16.82 -7.29 -4.82
N LEU A 154 16.41 -6.02 -4.85
CA LEU A 154 17.03 -4.99 -5.69
C LEU A 154 18.44 -4.62 -5.23
N LYS A 155 18.77 -4.74 -3.94
CA LYS A 155 20.14 -4.58 -3.43
C LYS A 155 21.10 -5.63 -4.00
N LYS A 156 20.63 -6.86 -4.18
CA LYS A 156 21.44 -7.98 -4.72
C LYS A 156 21.63 -7.88 -6.23
N THR A 157 20.80 -7.10 -6.92
CA THR A 157 20.98 -6.81 -8.33
C THR A 157 22.16 -5.84 -8.48
N LYS A 158 23.29 -6.33 -9.03
CA LYS A 158 24.39 -5.45 -9.48
C LYS A 158 23.82 -4.41 -10.43
N GLU A 159 24.31 -3.17 -10.37
CA GLU A 159 23.98 -2.08 -11.30
C GLU A 159 24.34 -2.50 -12.73
N ARG A 160 23.46 -3.25 -13.37
CA ARG A 160 23.59 -3.69 -14.75
C ARG A 160 22.40 -3.13 -15.49
N ARG A 161 22.48 -1.82 -15.79
CA ARG A 161 21.92 -1.12 -16.98
C ARG A 161 21.90 0.40 -16.75
N SER A 162 21.98 1.09 -17.88
CA SER A 162 22.02 2.53 -18.22
C SER A 162 21.41 3.61 -17.31
N ARG A 163 20.84 3.32 -16.15
CA ARG A 163 20.20 4.32 -15.25
C ARG A 163 20.39 3.98 -13.76
N PRO A 164 21.61 4.01 -13.22
CA PRO A 164 21.89 3.73 -11.81
C PRO A 164 21.12 4.65 -10.85
N GLU A 165 20.93 5.91 -11.24
CA GLU A 165 20.18 6.91 -10.48
C GLU A 165 18.71 6.51 -10.24
N LEU A 166 18.03 5.97 -11.26
CA LEU A 166 16.64 5.52 -11.13
C LEU A 166 16.53 4.29 -10.22
N LEU A 167 17.54 3.42 -10.24
CA LEU A 167 17.60 2.26 -9.35
C LEU A 167 17.85 2.70 -7.89
N ALA A 168 18.73 3.69 -7.67
CA ALA A 168 18.94 4.28 -6.36
C ALA A 168 17.66 4.96 -5.83
N LEU A 169 16.97 5.70 -6.69
CA LEU A 169 15.67 6.32 -6.38
C LEU A 169 14.62 5.29 -5.98
N LEU A 170 14.50 4.19 -6.74
CA LEU A 170 13.60 3.07 -6.43
C LEU A 170 13.93 2.45 -5.07
N LYS A 171 15.21 2.19 -4.79
CA LYS A 171 15.68 1.64 -3.51
C LYS A 171 15.27 2.55 -2.35
N ASN A 172 15.52 3.85 -2.46
CA ASN A 172 15.16 4.84 -1.44
C ASN A 172 13.64 4.91 -1.25
N MET A 173 12.87 5.00 -2.34
CA MET A 173 11.41 5.05 -2.28
C MET A 173 10.82 3.83 -1.55
N LEU A 174 11.27 2.61 -1.89
CA LEU A 174 10.80 1.39 -1.23
C LEU A 174 11.18 1.35 0.27
N TYR A 175 12.38 1.80 0.62
CA TYR A 175 12.83 1.88 2.00
C TYR A 175 11.96 2.86 2.80
N HIS A 176 11.78 4.10 2.33
CA HIS A 176 10.97 5.10 3.03
C HIS A 176 9.49 4.71 3.13
N MET A 177 8.92 4.11 2.09
CA MET A 177 7.56 3.55 2.16
C MET A 177 7.45 2.47 3.25
N SER A 178 8.48 1.62 3.40
CA SER A 178 8.51 0.60 4.46
C SER A 178 8.60 1.21 5.87
N GLN A 179 9.36 2.30 6.05
CA GLN A 179 9.47 2.99 7.34
C GLN A 179 8.16 3.71 7.70
N GLU A 180 7.61 4.51 6.78
CA GLU A 180 6.36 5.24 6.99
C GLU A 180 5.18 4.31 7.31
N ILE A 181 5.12 3.16 6.64
CA ILE A 181 4.10 2.17 6.96
C ILE A 181 4.37 1.39 8.25
N SER A 182 5.63 1.25 8.70
CA SER A 182 5.96 0.56 9.96
C SER A 182 5.76 1.43 11.20
N VAL A 183 6.13 2.71 11.14
CA VAL A 183 6.22 3.60 12.32
C VAL A 183 4.85 3.91 12.93
N GLY A 184 3.84 4.02 12.09
CA GLY A 184 2.46 3.74 12.44
C GLY A 184 1.76 4.24 13.68
N LYS A 185 2.25 5.29 14.31
CA LYS A 185 1.45 6.04 15.26
C LYS A 185 0.81 7.23 14.57
N PRO A 186 -0.53 7.35 14.53
CA PRO A 186 -1.12 8.69 14.57
C PRO A 186 -0.71 9.30 15.91
N LEU A 187 -0.04 10.45 15.90
CA LEU A 187 0.08 11.29 17.09
C LEU A 187 -1.30 11.90 17.32
N ILE A 188 -2.06 11.32 18.23
CA ILE A 188 -3.25 11.97 18.80
C ILE A 188 -2.76 12.68 20.06
N ARG A 189 -2.59 14.00 19.97
CA ARG A 189 -2.62 14.90 21.13
C ARG A 189 -3.91 15.70 21.03
N ASP A 190 -4.67 15.72 22.11
CA ASP A 190 -5.80 16.64 22.31
C ASP A 190 -6.90 16.58 21.23
N GLY A 191 -7.29 15.37 20.82
CA GLY A 191 -8.46 15.16 19.95
C GLY A 191 -8.33 15.65 18.51
N THR A 192 -7.17 16.19 18.11
CA THR A 192 -6.92 16.70 16.76
C THR A 192 -5.94 15.81 15.98
N LEU A 193 -6.25 15.59 14.71
CA LEU A 193 -5.42 14.78 13.81
C LEU A 193 -4.22 15.62 13.33
N GLN A 194 -3.13 15.63 14.09
CA GLN A 194 -1.89 16.28 13.65
C GLN A 194 -1.00 15.33 12.84
N TYR A 195 -0.48 15.84 11.73
CA TYR A 195 0.57 15.20 10.96
C TYR A 195 1.91 15.59 11.59
N PRO A 196 2.90 14.68 11.72
CA PRO A 196 4.21 15.07 12.25
C PRO A 196 4.84 16.10 11.30
N THR A 197 4.97 17.33 11.80
CA THR A 197 5.66 18.42 11.15
C THR A 197 7.16 18.19 11.24
N ARG A 198 7.80 18.11 10.07
CA ARG A 198 9.24 18.31 9.76
C ARG A 198 10.28 17.51 10.58
N LEU A 199 10.98 16.61 9.89
CA LEU A 199 12.43 16.52 10.08
C LEU A 199 13.02 17.80 9.47
N ILE A 200 13.62 18.61 10.34
CA ILE A 200 14.39 19.80 10.02
C ILE A 200 15.57 19.36 9.13
N TYR A 201 15.60 19.82 7.88
CA TYR A 201 16.85 19.88 7.14
C TYR A 201 17.62 21.06 7.74
N SER A 202 18.63 20.76 8.56
CA SER A 202 19.68 21.72 8.87
C SER A 202 20.46 21.98 7.58
N ASN A 203 20.16 23.08 6.91
CA ASN A 203 21.06 23.66 5.92
C ASN A 203 22.26 24.24 6.68
N SER A 204 23.33 23.46 6.82
CA SER A 204 24.67 24.02 7.00
C SER A 204 25.28 24.18 5.60
N HIS A 205 24.83 25.22 4.88
CA HIS A 205 25.67 25.83 3.86
C HIS A 205 26.52 26.87 4.56
N SER A 206 27.81 26.55 4.62
CA SER A 206 28.93 27.49 4.67
C SER A 206 28.64 28.71 3.81
N ASN A 207 28.63 29.89 4.41
CA ASN A 207 29.00 31.11 3.71
C ASN A 207 30.27 31.64 4.37
N ASN A 208 31.35 31.55 3.60
CA ASN A 208 32.55 32.36 3.76
C ASN A 208 32.15 33.84 3.75
N SER A 209 32.66 34.59 4.72
CA SER A 209 33.14 35.96 4.58
C SER A 209 34.20 36.17 5.65
#